data_AF-A0A0X3NR34-F1
#
_entry.id   AF-A0A0X3NR34-F1
#
_cell.length_a   1.000
_cell.length_b   1.000
_cell.length_c   1.000
_cell.angle_alpha   90.00
_cell.angle_beta   90.00
_cell.angle_gamma   90.00
#
_symmetry.space_group_name_H-M   'P 1'
#
loop_
_entity.id
_entity.type
_entity.pdbx_description
1 polymer ?
#
loop_
_entity_poly.entity_id
_entity_poly.type
_entity_poly.pdbx_seq_one_letter_code
_entity_poly.pdbx_strand_id
1 'polypeptide(L)'
;MRPYCLITFVLLGLFRPHFCWNLTAELNHGCKYSCGDSFPNLVYVRGQRPGRSVHLFASASKFLSPPGFFIVESSDSQALAKVNWPVLNGTQKFDAISIPGFSQAYGVSFLSVVDYDDKDYSLDLWRAMLSNKTFAEYYLSELEFSVVKYDKVPDEKTGRLQIIFQSDGNPRHKLLWEGGFLRLIASFFPISYVFSYFLL
;
A
#
# COMPACT_ATOMS: atom_id res chain seq x y z
N MET A 1 46.66 -6.62 47.05
CA MET A 1 46.18 -6.83 45.66
C MET A 1 44.90 -6.02 45.49
N ARG A 2 44.90 -5.05 44.57
CA ARG A 2 43.73 -4.19 44.27
C ARG A 2 42.79 -4.95 43.32
N PRO A 3 41.47 -5.01 43.58
CA PRO A 3 40.54 -5.49 42.56
C PRO A 3 40.46 -4.42 41.47
N TYR A 4 40.81 -4.81 40.25
CA TYR A 4 40.71 -3.97 39.08
C TYR A 4 39.23 -3.67 38.79
N CYS A 5 38.95 -2.40 38.62
CA CYS A 5 37.67 -1.85 38.19
C CYS A 5 37.35 -2.40 36.80
N LEU A 6 36.41 -3.34 36.69
CA LEU A 6 35.87 -3.76 35.40
C LEU A 6 34.84 -2.71 34.99
N ILE A 7 35.29 -1.68 34.26
CA ILE A 7 34.38 -0.75 33.58
C ILE A 7 33.82 -1.49 32.38
N THR A 8 32.70 -2.16 32.56
CA THR A 8 31.90 -2.68 31.45
C THR A 8 31.26 -1.48 30.77
N PHE A 9 31.86 -0.99 29.68
CA PHE A 9 31.17 -0.10 28.75
C PHE A 9 30.03 -0.89 28.11
N VAL A 10 28.86 -0.84 28.72
CA VAL A 10 27.60 -1.23 28.06
C VAL A 10 27.26 -0.09 27.11
N LEU A 11 28.00 -0.02 26.00
CA LEU A 11 27.62 0.73 24.82
C LEU A 11 26.65 -0.13 24.00
N LEU A 12 25.51 -0.49 24.61
CA LEU A 12 24.26 -0.72 23.87
C LEU A 12 23.66 0.65 23.53
N GLY A 13 24.48 1.54 22.99
CA GLY A 13 24.00 2.76 22.38
C GLY A 13 23.28 2.32 21.12
N LEU A 14 21.94 2.36 21.15
CA LEU A 14 21.06 3.06 20.20
C LEU A 14 21.56 3.19 18.73
N PHE A 15 22.30 2.22 18.20
CA PHE A 15 22.56 2.10 16.78
C PHE A 15 21.27 1.57 16.17
N ARG A 16 20.29 2.46 15.98
CA ARG A 16 19.38 2.30 14.85
C ARG A 16 20.30 2.21 13.64
N PRO A 17 20.39 1.07 12.93
CA PRO A 17 21.21 0.99 11.74
C PRO A 17 20.87 2.21 10.88
N HIS A 18 21.88 2.91 10.35
CA HIS A 18 21.69 4.03 9.41
C HIS A 18 20.90 3.63 8.13
N PHE A 19 20.49 2.36 8.04
CA PHE A 19 19.71 1.75 6.98
C PHE A 19 18.23 1.59 7.31
N CYS A 20 17.77 1.93 8.52
CA CYS A 20 16.36 1.81 8.89
C CYS A 20 15.54 3.00 8.38
N TRP A 21 14.38 2.70 7.82
CA TRP A 21 13.38 3.70 7.45
C TRP A 21 12.57 4.13 8.67
N ASN A 22 12.43 5.44 8.84
CA ASN A 22 11.39 6.00 9.67
C ASN A 22 10.08 5.99 8.87
N LEU A 23 9.18 5.08 9.23
CA LEU A 23 7.89 4.89 8.54
C LEU A 23 6.78 5.63 9.29
N THR A 24 5.97 6.37 8.54
CA THR A 24 4.75 7.00 9.03
C THR A 24 3.65 6.84 8.00
N ALA A 25 2.41 6.77 8.43
CA ALA A 25 1.26 6.72 7.52
C ALA A 25 0.13 7.62 7.98
N GLU A 26 -0.59 8.15 7.01
CA GLU A 26 -1.71 9.06 7.19
C GLU A 26 -2.84 8.68 6.23
N LEU A 27 -4.05 8.53 6.78
CA LEU A 27 -5.25 8.41 5.98
C LEU A 27 -5.68 9.80 5.49
N ASN A 28 -5.93 9.93 4.19
CA ASN A 28 -6.34 11.18 3.54
C ASN A 28 -5.40 12.36 3.86
N HIS A 29 -4.10 12.18 3.56
CA HIS A 29 -3.04 13.14 3.86
C HIS A 29 -3.39 14.59 3.49
N GLY A 30 -3.21 15.49 4.45
CA GLY A 30 -3.45 16.92 4.26
C GLY A 30 -4.92 17.32 4.08
N CYS A 31 -5.86 16.38 4.23
CA CYS A 31 -7.27 16.72 4.09
C CYS A 31 -7.88 17.23 5.40
N LYS A 32 -8.54 18.40 5.34
CA LYS A 32 -9.24 19.00 6.50
C LYS A 32 -10.76 19.01 6.32
N TYR A 33 -11.25 19.63 5.25
CA TYR A 33 -12.68 19.82 4.98
C TYR A 33 -13.06 19.61 3.50
N SER A 34 -12.08 19.51 2.60
CA SER A 34 -12.26 19.52 1.14
C SER A 34 -12.27 18.13 0.49
N CYS A 35 -12.23 17.05 1.27
CA CYS A 35 -12.24 15.68 0.73
C CYS A 35 -13.61 15.26 0.18
N GLY A 36 -14.67 16.05 0.45
CA GLY A 36 -16.05 15.70 0.15
C GLY A 36 -16.58 14.54 1.00
N ASP A 37 -17.87 14.23 0.87
CA ASP A 37 -18.51 13.04 1.46
C ASP A 37 -17.98 11.72 0.84
N SER A 38 -17.27 11.82 -0.27
CA SER A 38 -16.61 10.73 -0.97
C SER A 38 -15.26 10.42 -0.30
N PHE A 39 -15.30 9.64 0.79
CA PHE A 39 -14.13 9.11 1.49
C PHE A 39 -13.20 8.37 0.51
N PRO A 40 -12.08 8.96 0.07
CA PRO A 40 -11.33 8.40 -1.05
C PRO A 40 -10.52 7.16 -0.68
N ASN A 41 -10.48 6.77 0.60
CA ASN A 41 -9.69 5.63 1.11
C ASN A 41 -8.23 5.69 0.59
N LEU A 42 -7.64 6.90 0.63
CA LEU A 42 -6.26 7.12 0.20
C LEU A 42 -5.34 7.10 1.42
N VAL A 43 -4.52 6.06 1.55
CA VAL A 43 -3.52 5.97 2.62
C VAL A 43 -2.16 6.35 2.06
N TYR A 44 -1.57 7.37 2.66
CA TYR A 44 -0.21 7.81 2.35
C TYR A 44 0.76 7.21 3.36
N VAL A 45 1.83 6.58 2.88
CA VAL A 45 2.96 6.09 3.69
C VAL A 45 4.21 6.83 3.28
N ARG A 46 4.94 7.35 4.26
CA ARG A 46 6.24 7.97 4.08
C ARG A 46 7.30 7.14 4.78
N GLY A 47 8.27 6.68 4.01
CA GLY A 47 9.54 6.16 4.51
C GLY A 47 10.62 7.22 4.38
N GLN A 48 11.25 7.56 5.49
CA GLN A 48 12.32 8.54 5.55
C GLN A 48 13.62 7.88 6.02
N ARG A 49 14.74 8.21 5.37
CA ARG A 49 16.08 7.89 5.86
C ARG A 49 17.06 9.01 5.48
N PRO A 50 18.29 9.02 5.97
CA PRO A 50 19.27 10.03 5.56
C PRO A 50 19.44 10.06 4.03
N GLY A 51 19.31 11.26 3.44
CA GLY A 51 19.57 11.51 2.02
C GLY A 51 18.52 11.01 1.01
N ARG A 52 17.39 10.42 1.44
CA ARG A 52 16.27 10.06 0.54
C ARG A 52 14.96 9.81 1.29
N SER A 53 13.84 9.90 0.59
CA SER A 53 12.53 9.47 1.08
C SER A 53 11.79 8.65 0.01
N VAL A 54 10.90 7.78 0.49
CA VAL A 54 9.97 7.01 -0.35
C VAL A 54 8.56 7.34 0.11
N HIS A 55 7.72 7.62 -0.87
CA HIS A 55 6.33 8.00 -0.68
C HIS A 55 5.49 6.93 -1.36
N LEU A 56 4.54 6.36 -0.64
CA LEU A 56 3.59 5.41 -1.19
C LEU A 56 2.17 5.93 -0.96
N PHE A 57 1.35 5.87 -1.99
CA PHE A 57 -0.08 6.09 -1.92
C PHE A 57 -0.77 4.78 -2.23
N ALA A 58 -1.49 4.25 -1.25
CA ALA A 58 -2.37 3.11 -1.41
C ALA A 58 -3.80 3.63 -1.55
N SER A 59 -4.49 3.20 -2.59
CA SER A 59 -5.89 3.54 -2.81
C SER A 59 -6.66 2.27 -3.12
N ALA A 60 -7.85 2.17 -2.54
CA ALA A 60 -8.87 1.24 -2.99
C ALA A 60 -10.22 1.94 -2.82
N SER A 61 -10.62 2.68 -3.85
CA SER A 61 -11.95 3.29 -3.93
C SER A 61 -12.40 3.37 -5.37
N LYS A 62 -13.67 3.06 -5.61
CA LYS A 62 -14.32 3.22 -6.92
C LYS A 62 -14.10 4.61 -7.52
N PHE A 63 -13.96 5.62 -6.66
CA PHE A 63 -13.71 6.99 -7.06
C PHE A 63 -12.32 7.22 -7.65
N LEU A 64 -11.25 6.68 -7.03
CA LEU A 64 -9.88 6.99 -7.43
C LEU A 64 -9.39 6.10 -8.57
N SER A 65 -9.56 4.78 -8.46
CA SER A 65 -9.13 3.76 -9.42
C SER A 65 -9.43 2.36 -8.86
N PRO A 66 -9.32 1.28 -9.65
CA PRO A 66 -9.09 -0.04 -9.08
C PRO A 66 -7.98 0.00 -8.01
N PRO A 67 -7.99 -0.94 -7.04
CA PRO A 67 -7.04 -0.92 -5.97
C PRO A 67 -5.60 -0.91 -6.48
N GLY A 68 -4.74 -0.14 -5.82
CA GLY A 68 -3.38 0.02 -6.30
C GLY A 68 -2.47 0.81 -5.36
N PHE A 69 -1.20 0.79 -5.72
CA PHE A 69 -0.11 1.48 -5.06
C PHE A 69 0.61 2.37 -6.05
N PHE A 70 0.85 3.61 -5.65
CA PHE A 70 1.73 4.54 -6.36
C PHE A 70 2.92 4.85 -5.47
N ILE A 71 4.12 4.53 -5.93
CA ILE A 71 5.37 4.64 -5.19
C ILE A 71 6.24 5.69 -5.87
N VAL A 72 6.76 6.62 -5.09
CA VAL A 72 7.63 7.69 -5.56
C VAL A 72 8.86 7.79 -4.68
N GLU A 73 10.03 7.79 -5.29
CA GLU A 73 11.29 8.06 -4.60
C GLU A 73 11.66 9.53 -4.74
N SER A 74 12.15 10.13 -3.66
CA SER A 74 12.73 11.48 -3.65
C SER A 74 14.14 11.46 -3.10
N SER A 75 15.03 12.22 -3.74
CA SER A 75 16.39 12.46 -3.26
C SER A 75 16.44 13.40 -2.05
N ASP A 76 15.31 14.02 -1.69
CA ASP A 76 15.18 14.82 -0.49
C ASP A 76 14.57 13.97 0.65
N SER A 77 15.35 13.75 1.70
CA SER A 77 14.87 13.07 2.91
C SER A 77 13.74 13.80 3.64
N GLN A 78 13.59 15.10 3.43
CA GLN A 78 12.57 15.94 4.04
C GLN A 78 11.38 16.21 3.10
N ALA A 79 11.36 15.63 1.91
CA ALA A 79 10.23 15.79 0.99
C ALA A 79 8.92 15.40 1.68
N LEU A 80 7.89 16.22 1.43
CA LEU A 80 6.52 16.00 1.88
C LEU A 80 5.63 16.01 0.65
N ALA A 81 4.76 15.01 0.58
CA ALA A 81 3.71 14.97 -0.43
C ALA A 81 2.74 16.15 -0.22
N LYS A 82 2.24 16.71 -1.32
CA LYS A 82 1.10 17.62 -1.30
C LYS A 82 0.01 17.03 -2.17
N VAL A 83 -1.20 16.97 -1.61
CA VAL A 83 -2.40 16.48 -2.30
C VAL A 83 -3.33 17.65 -2.55
N ASN A 84 -3.59 17.93 -3.82
CA ASN A 84 -4.59 18.89 -4.26
C ASN A 84 -5.95 18.19 -4.35
N TRP A 85 -6.67 18.13 -3.23
CA TRP A 85 -7.95 17.45 -3.11
C TRP A 85 -9.01 17.90 -4.13
N PRO A 86 -9.20 19.22 -4.41
CA PRO A 86 -10.10 19.66 -5.47
C PRO A 86 -9.79 19.06 -6.85
N VAL A 87 -8.51 18.96 -7.23
CA VAL A 87 -8.09 18.36 -8.51
C VAL A 87 -8.23 16.84 -8.48
N LEU A 88 -7.85 16.20 -7.37
CA LEU A 88 -7.98 14.75 -7.19
C LEU A 88 -9.45 14.30 -7.23
N ASN A 89 -10.36 15.15 -6.73
CA ASN A 89 -11.81 14.95 -6.75
C ASN A 89 -12.47 15.37 -8.07
N GLY A 90 -11.69 15.93 -9.00
CA GLY A 90 -12.15 16.31 -10.33
C GLY A 90 -12.14 15.14 -11.32
N THR A 91 -12.55 15.44 -12.55
CA THR A 91 -12.51 14.50 -13.68
C THR A 91 -11.10 14.32 -14.24
N GLN A 92 -10.28 15.38 -14.20
CA GLN A 92 -8.87 15.35 -14.57
C GLN A 92 -8.02 15.37 -13.31
N LYS A 93 -7.38 14.24 -13.01
CA LYS A 93 -6.63 14.02 -11.76
C LYS A 93 -5.11 14.22 -11.91
N PHE A 94 -4.66 14.76 -13.05
CA PHE A 94 -3.25 15.02 -13.31
C PHE A 94 -2.69 16.03 -12.32
N ASP A 95 -1.43 15.86 -11.91
CA ASP A 95 -0.71 16.73 -10.98
C ASP A 95 -1.40 16.94 -9.61
N ALA A 96 -2.40 16.11 -9.28
CA ALA A 96 -3.11 16.18 -8.02
C ALA A 96 -2.22 15.79 -6.83
N ILE A 97 -1.14 15.05 -7.08
CA ILE A 97 -0.13 14.68 -6.09
C ILE A 97 1.21 15.23 -6.56
N SER A 98 1.87 15.98 -5.69
CA SER A 98 3.22 16.50 -5.96
C SER A 98 4.18 16.13 -4.84
N ILE A 99 5.39 15.71 -5.23
CA ILE A 99 6.50 15.37 -4.31
C ILE A 99 7.74 16.12 -4.81
N PRO A 100 8.30 17.03 -4.01
CA PRO A 100 9.53 17.73 -4.36
C PRO A 100 10.71 16.78 -4.55
N GLY A 101 11.53 17.05 -5.57
CA GLY A 101 12.77 16.30 -5.82
C GLY A 101 12.56 14.82 -6.15
N PHE A 102 11.37 14.45 -6.67
CA PHE A 102 11.15 13.07 -7.06
C PHE A 102 12.10 12.66 -8.18
N SER A 103 12.64 11.45 -8.07
CA SER A 103 13.58 10.89 -9.04
C SER A 103 12.97 9.76 -9.86
N GLN A 104 12.10 8.98 -9.23
CA GLN A 104 11.48 7.79 -9.83
C GLN A 104 10.05 7.64 -9.32
N ALA A 105 9.18 7.11 -10.17
CA ALA A 105 7.80 6.82 -9.82
C ALA A 105 7.37 5.49 -10.45
N TYR A 106 6.63 4.70 -9.68
CA TYR A 106 6.13 3.38 -10.04
C TYR A 106 4.66 3.28 -9.67
N GLY A 107 3.87 2.63 -10.52
CA GLY A 107 2.46 2.35 -10.25
C GLY A 107 2.19 0.86 -10.36
N VAL A 108 1.45 0.32 -9.41
CA VAL A 108 0.91 -1.05 -9.45
C VAL A 108 -0.58 -0.96 -9.24
N SER A 109 -1.36 -1.54 -10.14
CA SER A 109 -2.81 -1.60 -10.02
C SER A 109 -3.27 -3.03 -10.17
N PHE A 110 -4.21 -3.44 -9.32
CA PHE A 110 -4.89 -4.72 -9.40
C PHE A 110 -6.19 -4.51 -10.18
N LEU A 111 -6.21 -4.94 -11.44
CA LEU A 111 -7.32 -4.63 -12.35
C LEU A 111 -8.48 -5.61 -12.20
N SER A 112 -8.17 -6.90 -12.14
CA SER A 112 -9.17 -7.96 -12.14
C SER A 112 -8.67 -9.20 -11.40
N VAL A 113 -9.63 -10.03 -11.00
CA VAL A 113 -9.41 -11.42 -10.58
C VAL A 113 -9.96 -12.32 -11.68
N VAL A 114 -9.19 -13.33 -12.06
CA VAL A 114 -9.59 -14.31 -13.06
C VAL A 114 -9.88 -15.64 -12.36
N ASP A 115 -11.08 -16.15 -12.59
CA ASP A 115 -11.49 -17.50 -12.22
C ASP A 115 -11.48 -18.39 -13.47
N TYR A 116 -10.77 -19.50 -13.40
CA TYR A 116 -10.68 -20.46 -14.51
C TYR A 116 -10.52 -21.88 -14.00
N ASP A 117 -11.15 -22.82 -14.71
CA ASP A 117 -11.10 -24.25 -14.42
C ASP A 117 -9.85 -24.91 -15.05
N ASP A 118 -8.79 -25.06 -14.25
CA ASP A 118 -7.54 -25.71 -14.64
C ASP A 118 -7.64 -27.25 -14.62
N LYS A 119 -8.40 -27.81 -15.56
CA LYS A 119 -8.50 -29.28 -15.73
C LYS A 119 -7.17 -29.98 -16.01
N ASP A 120 -6.17 -29.24 -16.48
CA ASP A 120 -4.92 -29.77 -17.00
C ASP A 120 -3.72 -29.50 -16.06
N TYR A 121 -3.98 -28.97 -14.86
CA TYR A 121 -2.99 -28.64 -13.82
C TYR A 121 -1.77 -27.86 -14.34
N SER A 122 -2.00 -26.99 -15.31
CA SER A 122 -0.91 -26.30 -16.02
C SER A 122 -0.60 -24.93 -15.43
N LEU A 123 -1.46 -24.39 -14.55
CA LEU A 123 -1.39 -23.03 -13.99
C LEU A 123 -1.08 -21.96 -15.05
N ASP A 124 -1.54 -22.17 -16.28
CA ASP A 124 -1.18 -21.36 -17.43
C ASP A 124 -2.41 -20.68 -18.02
N LEU A 125 -2.59 -19.42 -17.66
CA LEU A 125 -3.65 -18.54 -18.18
C LEU A 125 -3.57 -18.42 -19.71
N TRP A 126 -2.38 -18.52 -20.30
CA TRP A 126 -2.20 -18.49 -21.75
C TRP A 126 -2.89 -19.68 -22.42
N ARG A 127 -2.82 -20.87 -21.82
CA ARG A 127 -3.55 -22.05 -22.31
C ARG A 127 -5.06 -21.90 -22.15
N ALA A 128 -5.52 -21.28 -21.06
CA ALA A 128 -6.95 -20.96 -20.91
C ALA A 128 -7.43 -20.04 -22.05
N MET A 129 -6.65 -19.01 -22.38
CA MET A 129 -6.95 -18.10 -23.50
C MET A 129 -6.97 -18.80 -24.88
N LEU A 130 -6.11 -19.80 -25.09
CA LEU A 130 -6.01 -20.53 -26.37
C LEU A 130 -7.03 -21.67 -26.53
N SER A 131 -7.49 -22.26 -25.43
CA SER A 131 -8.29 -23.50 -25.45
C SER A 131 -9.80 -23.28 -25.59
N ASN A 132 -10.25 -22.05 -25.85
CA ASN A 132 -11.67 -21.69 -25.90
C ASN A 132 -12.43 -22.01 -24.59
N LYS A 133 -11.72 -22.22 -23.48
CA LYS A 133 -12.30 -22.31 -22.13
C LYS A 133 -12.74 -20.91 -21.71
N THR A 134 -14.00 -20.77 -21.32
CA THR A 134 -14.54 -19.51 -20.78
C THR A 134 -13.99 -19.30 -19.36
N PHE A 135 -12.97 -18.46 -19.20
CA PHE A 135 -12.63 -17.90 -17.89
C PHE A 135 -13.63 -16.80 -17.54
N ALA A 136 -13.86 -16.60 -16.25
CA ALA A 136 -14.61 -15.46 -15.76
C ALA A 136 -13.61 -14.41 -15.26
N GLU A 137 -13.66 -13.22 -15.83
CA GLU A 137 -12.89 -12.07 -15.34
C GLU A 137 -13.80 -11.16 -14.53
N TYR A 138 -13.33 -10.78 -13.34
CA TYR A 138 -14.04 -9.90 -12.42
C TYR A 138 -13.21 -8.64 -12.17
N TYR A 139 -13.69 -7.49 -12.65
CA TYR A 139 -12.98 -6.22 -12.50
C TYR A 139 -13.08 -5.70 -11.07
N LEU A 140 -11.93 -5.44 -10.44
CA LEU A 140 -11.86 -4.93 -9.08
C LEU A 140 -12.37 -3.48 -8.95
N SER A 141 -12.51 -2.76 -10.06
CA SER A 141 -13.17 -1.45 -10.11
C SER A 141 -14.68 -1.51 -9.87
N GLU A 142 -15.30 -2.68 -9.99
CA GLU A 142 -16.75 -2.87 -9.75
C GLU A 142 -17.07 -3.09 -8.26
N LEU A 143 -16.06 -3.36 -7.44
CA LEU A 143 -16.18 -3.56 -6.00
C LEU A 143 -15.95 -2.25 -5.23
N GLU A 144 -16.64 -2.11 -4.10
CA GLU A 144 -16.39 -1.00 -3.19
C GLU A 144 -15.45 -1.44 -2.08
N PHE A 145 -14.28 -0.81 -1.98
CA PHE A 145 -13.30 -1.11 -0.95
C PHE A 145 -13.34 -0.05 0.16
N SER A 146 -13.16 -0.50 1.39
CA SER A 146 -13.01 0.33 2.58
C SER A 146 -11.68 0.06 3.29
N VAL A 147 -11.07 1.09 3.86
CA VAL A 147 -9.93 0.92 4.78
C VAL A 147 -10.46 0.37 6.09
N VAL A 148 -10.17 -0.91 6.38
CA VAL A 148 -10.57 -1.54 7.65
C VAL A 148 -9.47 -1.47 8.70
N LYS A 149 -8.22 -1.27 8.28
CA LYS A 149 -7.08 -1.05 9.18
C LYS A 149 -6.02 -0.19 8.48
N TYR A 150 -5.45 0.75 9.21
CA TYR A 150 -4.17 1.35 8.85
C TYR A 150 -3.38 1.68 10.12
N ASP A 151 -2.10 1.31 10.15
CA ASP A 151 -1.20 1.64 11.24
C ASP A 151 -0.50 2.98 10.94
N LYS A 152 -0.57 3.96 11.86
CA LYS A 152 0.07 5.27 11.67
C LYS A 152 1.60 5.21 11.73
N VAL A 153 2.12 4.25 12.49
CA VAL A 153 3.54 3.96 12.69
C VAL A 153 3.71 2.44 12.80
N PRO A 154 4.91 1.88 12.57
CA PRO A 154 5.15 0.45 12.75
C PRO A 154 4.84 -0.02 14.18
N ASP A 155 4.27 -1.21 14.30
CA ASP A 155 4.07 -1.89 15.59
C ASP A 155 5.40 -2.06 16.33
N GLU A 156 5.42 -1.78 17.64
CA GLU A 156 6.65 -1.80 18.44
C GLU A 156 7.27 -3.20 18.59
N LYS A 157 6.44 -4.26 18.55
CA LYS A 157 6.90 -5.65 18.74
C LYS A 157 7.32 -6.27 17.42
N THR A 158 6.56 -6.06 16.35
CA THR A 158 6.80 -6.71 15.06
C THR A 158 7.53 -5.82 14.06
N GLY A 159 7.65 -4.52 14.33
CA GLY A 159 8.19 -3.53 13.39
C GLY A 159 7.36 -3.41 12.12
N ARG A 160 6.08 -3.81 12.13
CA ARG A 160 5.25 -3.87 10.91
C ARG A 160 4.28 -2.71 10.90
N LEU A 161 4.24 -1.96 9.80
CA LEU A 161 3.14 -1.05 9.47
C LEU A 161 2.23 -1.73 8.47
N GLN A 162 0.95 -1.84 8.76
CA GLN A 162 -0.01 -2.54 7.91
C GLN A 162 -1.14 -1.63 7.44
N ILE A 163 -1.55 -1.81 6.19
CA ILE A 163 -2.77 -1.25 5.62
C ILE A 163 -3.61 -2.40 5.11
N ILE A 164 -4.90 -2.38 5.42
CA ILE A 164 -5.86 -3.38 4.96
C ILE A 164 -7.05 -2.66 4.33
N PHE A 165 -7.25 -2.93 3.04
CA PHE A 165 -8.49 -2.64 2.33
C PHE A 165 -9.31 -3.91 2.26
N GLN A 166 -10.63 -3.78 2.40
CA GLN A 166 -11.57 -4.88 2.26
C GLN A 166 -12.70 -4.47 1.33
N SER A 167 -13.06 -5.32 0.38
CA SER A 167 -14.26 -5.12 -0.42
C SER A 167 -15.51 -5.27 0.43
N ASP A 168 -16.59 -4.63 0.03
CA ASP A 168 -17.91 -4.98 0.49
C ASP A 168 -18.24 -6.41 0.09
N GLY A 169 -18.98 -7.11 0.95
CA GLY A 169 -19.62 -8.37 0.57
C GLY A 169 -20.85 -8.04 -0.25
N ASN A 170 -20.67 -7.57 -1.49
CA ASN A 170 -21.80 -7.25 -2.36
C ASN A 170 -22.38 -8.54 -2.95
N PRO A 171 -23.57 -8.99 -2.53
CA PRO A 171 -24.15 -10.24 -3.02
C PRO A 171 -24.53 -10.17 -4.52
N ARG A 172 -24.53 -8.97 -5.12
CA ARG A 172 -24.78 -8.80 -6.56
C ARG A 172 -23.53 -9.04 -7.41
N HIS A 173 -22.34 -9.04 -6.82
CA HIS A 173 -21.11 -9.30 -7.54
C HIS A 173 -20.88 -10.82 -7.62
N LYS A 174 -20.80 -11.35 -8.84
CA LYS A 174 -20.72 -12.81 -9.10
C LYS A 174 -19.54 -13.51 -8.44
N LEU A 175 -18.45 -12.81 -8.12
CA LEU A 175 -17.33 -13.41 -7.38
C LEU A 175 -17.66 -13.61 -5.88
N LEU A 176 -18.52 -12.77 -5.31
CA LEU A 176 -18.75 -12.67 -3.86
C LEU A 176 -20.19 -13.07 -3.45
N TRP A 177 -20.95 -13.63 -4.38
CA TRP A 177 -22.39 -13.93 -4.24
C TRP A 177 -22.71 -14.89 -3.08
N GLU A 178 -21.77 -15.74 -2.67
CA GLU A 178 -21.90 -16.65 -1.51
C GLU A 178 -21.53 -16.02 -0.16
N GLY A 179 -21.32 -14.69 -0.10
CA GLY A 179 -21.04 -13.97 1.15
C GLY A 179 -19.55 -13.80 1.47
N GLY A 180 -18.70 -13.74 0.45
CA GLY A 180 -17.25 -13.49 0.58
C GLY A 180 -16.87 -12.00 0.50
N PHE A 181 -15.57 -11.72 0.68
CA PHE A 181 -14.96 -10.42 0.41
C PHE A 181 -13.52 -10.62 -0.07
N LEU A 182 -12.96 -9.61 -0.74
CA LEU A 182 -11.53 -9.55 -1.06
C LEU A 182 -10.80 -8.65 -0.06
N ARG A 183 -9.59 -9.04 0.34
CA ARG A 183 -8.69 -8.21 1.15
C ARG A 183 -7.40 -7.92 0.40
N LEU A 184 -7.00 -6.65 0.47
CA LEU A 184 -5.69 -6.20 0.02
C LEU A 184 -4.90 -5.75 1.24
N ILE A 185 -3.82 -6.46 1.51
CA ILE A 185 -2.98 -6.25 2.68
C ILE A 185 -1.62 -5.75 2.20
N ALA A 186 -1.28 -4.51 2.56
CA ALA A 186 0.06 -3.96 2.37
C ALA A 186 0.79 -3.97 3.72
N SER A 187 2.01 -4.50 3.72
CA SER A 187 2.87 -4.54 4.91
C SER A 187 4.20 -3.86 4.60
N PHE A 188 4.61 -2.96 5.49
CA PHE A 188 5.85 -2.22 5.40
C PHE A 188 6.71 -2.51 6.62
N PHE A 189 8.01 -2.65 6.38
CA PHE A 189 8.98 -2.91 7.43
C PHE A 189 10.08 -1.84 7.38
N PRO A 190 10.51 -1.31 8.54
CA PRO A 190 11.54 -0.28 8.62
C PRO A 190 12.93 -0.84 8.31
N ILE A 191 13.11 -2.15 8.29
CA ILE A 191 14.34 -2.84 7.90
C ILE A 191 14.17 -3.32 6.45
N SER A 192 15.15 -3.02 5.60
CA SER A 192 15.15 -3.22 4.14
C SER A 192 14.37 -4.44 3.62
N TYR A 193 13.41 -4.15 2.75
CA TYR A 193 12.68 -5.00 1.78
C TYR A 193 12.34 -6.45 2.21
N VAL A 194 11.12 -6.64 2.71
CA VAL A 194 10.34 -7.85 2.44
C VAL A 194 8.91 -7.41 2.07
N PHE A 195 8.62 -7.33 0.77
CA PHE A 195 7.24 -7.32 0.29
C PHE A 195 6.76 -8.78 0.29
N SER A 196 6.05 -9.19 1.33
CA SER A 196 5.29 -10.44 1.32
C SER A 196 3.86 -10.13 0.87
N TYR A 197 3.51 -10.53 -0.34
CA TYR A 197 2.13 -10.55 -0.80
C TYR A 197 1.54 -11.92 -0.44
N PHE A 198 0.48 -11.93 0.37
CA PHE A 198 -0.39 -13.08 0.53
C PHE A 198 -1.76 -12.69 -0.01
N LEU A 199 -2.16 -13.32 -1.11
CA LEU A 199 -3.58 -13.46 -1.46
C LEU A 199 -4.09 -14.66 -0.65
N LEU A 200 -5.06 -14.41 0.24
CA LEU A 200 -5.89 -15.44 0.85
C LEU A 200 -7.29 -15.32 0.27
#